data_AF-A0A351CYP5-F1
#
_entry.id   AF-A0A351CYP5-F1
#
_cell.length_a   1.000
_cell.length_b   1.000
_cell.length_c   1.000
_cell.angle_alpha   90.00
_cell.angle_beta   90.00
_cell.angle_gamma   90.00
#
_symmetry.space_group_name_H-M   'P 1'
#
loop_
_entity.id
_entity.type
_entity.pdbx_description
1 polymer ?
#
loop_
_entity_poly.entity_id
_entity_poly.type
_entity_poly.pdbx_seq_one_letter_code
_entity_poly.pdbx_strand_id
1 'polypeptide(L)'
;ASKLDDDVRVIAAESIQRGKQYIDENFFDKKKGLVKRFTARDIKDPFIWDLYDQAEYLGILIELSELDRAEKLCEAARASFVRDGAWYSKIDILGFRWGENFSRWGITPFHFSENKLRKTRQGKA
;
A
#
# COMPACT_ATOMS: atom_id res chain seq x y z
N ALA A 1 24.46 -17.84 -10.75
CA ALA A 1 23.18 -17.65 -11.44
C ALA A 1 23.41 -17.96 -12.92
N SER A 2 22.47 -18.60 -13.59
CA SER A 2 22.56 -18.80 -15.04
C SER A 2 22.29 -17.48 -15.77
N LYS A 3 22.77 -17.32 -17.01
CA LYS A 3 22.49 -16.12 -17.83
C LYS A 3 20.97 -15.88 -17.98
N LEU A 4 20.18 -16.95 -18.04
CA LEU A 4 18.72 -16.89 -18.07
C LEU A 4 18.14 -16.29 -16.78
N ASP A 5 18.74 -16.59 -15.62
CA ASP A 5 18.32 -16.00 -14.34
C ASP A 5 18.60 -14.50 -14.28
N ASP A 6 19.71 -14.06 -14.87
CA ASP A 6 20.11 -12.65 -14.89
C ASP A 6 19.22 -11.83 -15.84
N ASP A 7 18.92 -12.36 -17.04
CA ASP A 7 18.01 -11.72 -17.99
C ASP A 7 16.60 -11.59 -17.40
N VAL A 8 16.09 -12.63 -16.72
CA VAL A 8 14.80 -12.60 -16.02
C VAL A 8 14.79 -11.57 -14.90
N ARG A 9 15.87 -11.46 -14.12
CA ARG A 9 16.00 -10.45 -13.05
C ARG A 9 15.93 -9.03 -13.59
N VAL A 10 16.61 -8.76 -14.70
CA VAL A 10 16.61 -7.43 -15.33
C VAL A 10 15.22 -7.06 -15.83
N ILE A 11 14.55 -7.95 -16.56
CA ILE A 11 13.20 -7.71 -17.08
C ILE A 11 12.19 -7.53 -15.94
N ALA A 12 12.30 -8.34 -14.89
CA ALA A 12 11.45 -8.22 -13.70
C ALA A 12 11.66 -6.89 -12.99
N ALA A 13 12.91 -6.46 -12.78
CA ALA A 13 13.24 -5.19 -12.14
C ALA A 13 12.67 -4.00 -12.93
N GLU A 14 12.81 -4.00 -14.26
CA GLU A 14 12.25 -2.96 -15.11
C GLU A 14 10.71 -2.93 -15.03
N SER A 15 10.07 -4.10 -15.07
CA SER A 15 8.61 -4.21 -14.98
C SER A 15 8.09 -3.72 -13.62
N ILE A 16 8.76 -4.07 -12.53
CA ILE A 16 8.42 -3.61 -11.18
C ILE A 16 8.57 -2.09 -11.08
N GLN A 17 9.66 -1.53 -11.60
CA GLN A 17 9.90 -0.09 -11.55
C GLN A 17 8.85 0.69 -12.34
N ARG A 18 8.50 0.22 -13.55
CA ARG A 18 7.42 0.81 -14.36
C ARG A 18 6.07 0.72 -13.66
N GLY A 19 5.76 -0.44 -13.06
CA GLY A 19 4.53 -0.64 -12.29
C GLY A 19 4.42 0.31 -11.10
N LYS A 20 5.49 0.44 -10.31
CA LYS A 20 5.55 1.42 -9.21
C LYS A 20 5.38 2.85 -9.71
N GLN A 21 6.09 3.24 -10.77
CA GLN A 21 5.99 4.58 -11.34
C GLN A 21 4.55 4.90 -11.74
N TYR A 22 3.85 3.95 -12.38
CA TYR A 22 2.46 4.12 -12.75
C TYR A 22 1.55 4.31 -11.52
N ILE A 23 1.76 3.57 -10.43
CA ILE A 23 1.04 3.78 -9.16
C ILE A 23 1.32 5.18 -8.59
N ASP A 24 2.59 5.58 -8.55
CA ASP A 24 3.03 6.89 -8.05
C ASP A 24 2.41 8.07 -8.82
N GLU A 25 2.29 7.94 -10.13
CA GLU A 25 1.78 9.00 -11.01
C GLU A 25 0.26 9.08 -11.03
N ASN A 26 -0.43 7.94 -10.90
CA ASN A 26 -1.87 7.87 -11.17
C ASN A 26 -2.72 7.62 -9.93
N PHE A 27 -2.26 6.80 -8.98
CA PHE A 27 -3.05 6.36 -7.84
C PHE A 27 -2.61 7.03 -6.53
N PHE A 28 -1.32 7.34 -6.37
CA PHE A 28 -0.81 7.92 -5.14
C PHE A 28 -1.23 9.39 -4.98
N ASP A 29 -2.00 9.67 -3.94
CA ASP A 29 -2.42 11.01 -3.59
C ASP A 29 -1.42 11.64 -2.62
N LYS A 30 -0.59 12.53 -3.15
CA LYS A 30 0.47 13.20 -2.39
C LYS A 30 -0.06 14.04 -1.21
N LYS A 31 -1.30 14.51 -1.26
CA LYS A 31 -1.90 15.31 -0.19
C LYS A 31 -2.35 14.43 0.98
N LYS A 32 -2.88 13.26 0.69
CA LYS A 32 -3.34 12.30 1.71
C LYS A 32 -2.26 11.31 2.14
N GLY A 33 -1.23 11.09 1.32
CA GLY A 33 -0.22 10.06 1.55
C GLY A 33 -0.77 8.65 1.37
N LEU A 34 -1.81 8.47 0.57
CA LEU A 34 -2.52 7.20 0.36
C LEU A 34 -2.61 6.85 -1.12
N VAL A 35 -2.81 5.57 -1.42
CA VAL A 35 -3.05 5.02 -2.76
C VAL A 35 -4.55 4.91 -3.02
N LYS A 36 -5.04 5.58 -4.06
CA LYS A 36 -6.46 5.50 -4.44
C LYS A 36 -6.75 4.11 -4.96
N ARG A 37 -8.01 3.68 -4.81
CA ARG A 37 -8.49 2.44 -5.41
C ARG A 37 -8.60 2.53 -6.94
N PHE A 38 -9.01 3.70 -7.43
CA PHE A 38 -9.19 3.98 -8.86
C PHE A 38 -8.70 5.37 -9.24
N THR A 39 -8.19 5.51 -10.46
CA THR A 39 -7.73 6.78 -11.06
C THR A 39 -8.88 7.59 -11.63
N ALA A 40 -9.84 6.91 -12.24
CA ALA A 40 -11.10 7.46 -12.72
C ALA A 40 -12.24 7.04 -11.77
N ARG A 41 -13.22 7.92 -11.60
CA ARG A 41 -14.42 7.62 -10.81
C ARG A 41 -15.29 6.64 -11.60
N ASP A 42 -15.29 5.37 -11.20
CA ASP A 42 -16.43 4.51 -11.50
C ASP A 42 -17.56 4.89 -10.55
N ILE A 43 -18.65 5.47 -11.09
CA ILE A 43 -19.80 5.99 -10.33
C ILE A 43 -20.41 4.90 -9.41
N LYS A 44 -20.14 3.62 -9.68
CA LYS A 44 -20.70 2.49 -8.92
C LYS A 44 -19.93 2.12 -7.66
N ASP A 45 -18.65 2.49 -7.51
CA ASP A 45 -17.88 2.21 -6.29
C ASP A 45 -17.79 3.47 -5.42
N PRO A 46 -18.46 3.50 -4.24
CA PRO A 46 -18.42 4.67 -3.37
C PRO A 46 -17.08 4.80 -2.60
N PHE A 47 -16.19 3.82 -2.68
CA PHE A 47 -14.96 3.77 -1.91
C PHE A 47 -13.79 4.38 -2.69
N ILE A 48 -13.15 5.38 -2.09
CA ILE A 48 -11.95 6.02 -2.64
C ILE A 48 -10.66 5.40 -2.10
N TRP A 49 -10.68 4.91 -0.86
CA TRP A 49 -9.55 4.26 -0.22
C TRP A 49 -9.95 2.86 0.25
N ASP A 50 -9.11 1.87 -0.07
CA ASP A 50 -9.15 0.52 0.49
C ASP A 50 -7.85 0.28 1.26
N LEU A 51 -7.93 -0.28 2.46
CA LEU A 51 -6.75 -0.57 3.27
C LEU A 51 -5.87 -1.62 2.59
N TYR A 52 -6.47 -2.51 1.78
CA TYR A 52 -5.74 -3.49 1.01
C TYR A 52 -4.77 -2.85 0.01
N ASP A 53 -5.21 -1.82 -0.73
CA ASP A 53 -4.36 -1.13 -1.70
C ASP A 53 -3.14 -0.49 -1.01
N GLN A 54 -3.32 -0.03 0.24
CA GLN A 54 -2.21 0.49 1.05
C GLN A 54 -1.25 -0.63 1.44
N ALA A 55 -1.77 -1.80 1.83
CA ALA A 55 -0.97 -2.95 2.24
C ALA A 55 -0.10 -3.49 1.09
N GLU A 56 -0.67 -3.57 -0.12
CA GLU A 56 0.02 -3.99 -1.34
C GLU A 56 1.12 -3.01 -1.71
N TYR A 57 0.79 -1.71 -1.75
CA TYR A 57 1.78 -0.71 -2.11
C TYR A 57 2.89 -0.58 -1.06
N LEU A 58 2.55 -0.73 0.22
CA LEU A 58 3.52 -0.84 1.30
C LEU A 58 4.48 -2.01 1.08
N GLY A 59 3.96 -3.17 0.67
CA GLY A 59 4.76 -4.33 0.28
C GLY A 59 5.77 -4.02 -0.83
N ILE A 60 5.32 -3.37 -1.90
CA ILE A 60 6.19 -2.96 -3.03
C ILE A 60 7.32 -2.04 -2.54
N LEU A 61 7.01 -1.03 -1.73
CA LEU A 61 8.02 -0.11 -1.19
C LEU A 61 9.05 -0.83 -0.31
N ILE A 62 8.63 -1.81 0.48
CA ILE A 62 9.54 -2.62 1.31
C ILE A 62 10.49 -3.45 0.43
N GLU A 63 9.96 -4.13 -0.59
CA GLU A 63 10.76 -4.95 -1.51
C GLU A 63 11.79 -4.11 -2.29
N LEU A 64 11.40 -2.89 -2.66
CA LEU A 64 12.29 -1.93 -3.33
C LEU A 64 13.21 -1.17 -2.37
N SER A 65 13.21 -1.52 -1.07
CA SER A 65 14.01 -0.86 -0.04
C SER A 65 13.75 0.65 0.11
N GLU A 66 12.60 1.15 -0.34
CA GLU A 66 12.16 2.55 -0.16
C GLU A 66 11.54 2.74 1.23
N LEU A 67 12.29 2.39 2.27
CA LEU A 67 11.76 2.23 3.63
C LEU A 67 11.24 3.53 4.25
N ASP A 68 11.85 4.69 3.95
CA ASP A 68 11.37 5.98 4.44
C ASP A 68 10.00 6.35 3.86
N ARG A 69 9.75 5.95 2.60
CA ARG A 69 8.44 6.14 1.97
C ARG A 69 7.43 5.13 2.51
N ALA A 70 7.87 3.89 2.75
CA ALA A 70 7.05 2.85 3.37
C ALA A 70 6.54 3.27 4.76
N GLU A 71 7.38 3.87 5.59
CA GLU A 71 6.98 4.40 6.91
C GLU A 71 5.94 5.51 6.79
N LYS A 72 6.18 6.50 5.92
CA LYS A 72 5.23 7.61 5.71
C LYS A 72 3.87 7.10 5.23
N LEU A 73 3.83 6.13 4.31
CA LEU A 73 2.59 5.48 3.88
C LEU A 73 1.92 4.73 5.03
N CYS A 74 2.70 3.98 5.82
CA CYS A 74 2.18 3.22 6.96
C CYS A 74 1.53 4.14 7.99
N GLU A 75 2.20 5.25 8.35
CA GLU A 75 1.68 6.27 9.26
C GLU A 75 0.39 6.92 8.73
N ALA A 76 0.38 7.32 7.45
CA ALA A 76 -0.79 7.91 6.81
C ALA A 76 -1.98 6.94 6.78
N ALA A 77 -1.74 5.67 6.48
CA ALA A 77 -2.75 4.62 6.49
C ALA A 77 -3.30 4.39 7.91
N ARG A 78 -2.44 4.28 8.93
CA ARG A 78 -2.89 4.17 10.33
C ARG A 78 -3.76 5.35 10.74
N ALA A 79 -3.30 6.58 10.47
CA ALA A 79 -4.03 7.80 10.83
C ALA A 79 -5.40 7.89 10.14
N SER A 80 -5.53 7.29 8.95
CA SER A 80 -6.76 7.32 8.16
C SER A 80 -7.73 6.21 8.53
N PHE A 81 -7.24 4.98 8.71
CA PHE A 81 -8.05 3.77 8.86
C PHE A 81 -8.25 3.30 10.30
N VAL A 82 -7.63 3.97 11.30
CA VAL A 82 -7.87 3.69 12.72
C VAL A 82 -8.69 4.81 13.35
N ARG A 83 -9.75 4.46 14.09
CA ARG A 83 -10.51 5.40 14.92
C ARG A 83 -10.93 4.72 16.21
N ASP A 84 -10.70 5.38 17.35
CA ASP A 84 -11.11 4.89 18.68
C ASP A 84 -10.63 3.45 18.99
N GLY A 85 -9.43 3.09 18.49
CA GLY A 85 -8.84 1.76 18.64
C GLY A 85 -9.37 0.70 17.65
N ALA A 86 -10.41 1.00 16.87
CA ALA A 86 -10.95 0.13 15.84
C ALA A 86 -10.28 0.38 14.49
N TRP A 87 -10.11 -0.69 13.72
CA TRP A 87 -9.59 -0.64 12.35
C TRP A 87 -10.73 -0.70 11.34
N TYR A 88 -10.58 0.00 10.23
CA TYR A 88 -11.55 0.00 9.15
C TYR A 88 -10.89 -0.46 7.87
N SER A 89 -11.63 -1.16 7.01
CA SER A 89 -11.08 -1.68 5.75
C SER A 89 -11.22 -0.71 4.59
N LYS A 90 -12.21 0.21 4.63
CA LYS A 90 -12.47 1.14 3.52
C LYS A 90 -12.86 2.53 4.00
N ILE A 91 -12.64 3.52 3.14
CA ILE A 91 -13.10 4.89 3.33
C ILE A 91 -13.82 5.33 2.07
N ASP A 92 -15.05 5.82 2.24
CA ASP A 92 -15.85 6.31 1.12
C ASP A 92 -15.49 7.76 0.71
N ILE A 93 -16.07 8.20 -0.40
CA ILE A 93 -15.87 9.55 -0.93
C ILE A 93 -16.28 10.68 0.03
N LEU A 94 -17.16 10.40 1.00
CA LEU A 94 -17.59 11.35 2.03
C LEU A 94 -16.68 11.30 3.27
N GLY A 95 -15.73 10.37 3.32
CA GLY A 95 -14.81 10.17 4.42
C GLY A 95 -15.34 9.26 5.52
N PHE A 96 -16.49 8.60 5.33
CA PHE A 96 -16.96 7.60 6.29
C PHE A 96 -16.12 6.33 6.18
N ARG A 97 -15.86 5.74 7.34
CA ARG A 97 -15.06 4.52 7.47
C ARG A 97 -15.99 3.31 7.52
N TRP A 98 -15.62 2.26 6.80
CA TRP A 98 -16.44 1.07 6.63
C TRP A 98 -15.66 -0.22 6.92
N GLY A 99 -16.39 -1.26 7.27
CA GLY A 99 -15.81 -2.58 7.56
C GLY A 99 -14.93 -2.55 8.81
N GLU A 100 -15.53 -2.11 9.92
CA GLU A 100 -14.91 -2.12 11.24
C GLU A 100 -14.45 -3.54 11.61
N ASN A 101 -13.18 -3.66 12.01
CA ASN A 101 -12.51 -4.90 12.41
C ASN A 101 -12.73 -6.05 11.43
N PHE A 102 -12.93 -5.72 10.15
CA PHE A 102 -13.08 -6.68 9.08
C PHE A 102 -11.70 -7.22 8.68
N SER A 103 -11.19 -8.17 9.48
CA SER A 103 -9.82 -8.68 9.36
C SER A 103 -9.51 -9.26 7.98
N ARG A 104 -10.50 -9.83 7.30
CA ARG A 104 -10.32 -10.36 5.95
C ARG A 104 -10.09 -9.24 4.93
N TRP A 105 -9.24 -9.50 3.95
CA TRP A 105 -8.97 -8.68 2.77
C TRP A 105 -8.30 -7.32 2.96
N GLY A 106 -8.43 -6.58 4.07
CA GLY A 106 -7.76 -5.26 4.21
C GLY A 106 -6.82 -5.17 5.42
N ILE A 107 -7.34 -5.48 6.60
CA ILE A 107 -6.65 -5.23 7.88
C ILE A 107 -5.51 -6.24 8.10
N THR A 108 -5.75 -7.54 7.94
CA THR A 108 -4.69 -8.55 8.12
C THR A 108 -3.52 -8.36 7.14
N PRO A 109 -3.74 -8.14 5.83
CA PRO A 109 -2.66 -7.80 4.90
C PRO A 109 -1.85 -6.57 5.34
N PHE A 110 -2.53 -5.52 5.81
CA PHE A 110 -1.85 -4.31 6.28
C PHE A 110 -0.96 -4.59 7.49
N HIS A 111 -1.48 -5.30 8.51
CA HIS A 111 -0.69 -5.70 9.67
C HIS A 111 0.51 -6.57 9.29
N PHE A 112 0.35 -7.44 8.30
CA PHE A 112 1.46 -8.25 7.78
C PHE A 112 2.55 -7.35 7.17
N SER A 113 2.18 -6.44 6.27
CA SER A 113 3.13 -5.50 5.64
C SER A 113 3.78 -4.54 6.64
N GLU A 114 3.03 -4.07 7.64
CA GLU A 114 3.54 -3.25 8.74
C GLU A 114 4.57 -4.00 9.59
N ASN A 115 4.28 -5.24 9.99
CA ASN A 115 5.23 -6.05 10.76
C ASN A 115 6.48 -6.36 9.93
N LYS A 116 6.30 -6.63 8.63
CA LYS A 116 7.40 -6.81 7.69
C LYS A 116 8.29 -5.57 7.63
N LEU A 117 7.73 -4.37 7.47
CA LEU A 117 8.48 -3.10 7.49
C LEU A 117 9.33 -2.97 8.77
N ARG A 118 8.70 -3.18 9.94
CA ARG A 118 9.39 -3.09 11.23
C ARG A 118 10.57 -4.05 11.32
N LYS A 119 10.39 -5.32 10.91
CA LYS A 119 11.47 -6.32 10.90
C LYS A 119 12.58 -5.95 9.91
N THR A 120 12.22 -5.50 8.71
CA THR A 120 13.19 -5.08 7.69
C THR A 120 14.04 -3.90 8.16
N ARG A 121 13.45 -2.94 8.88
CA ARG A 121 14.19 -1.84 9.50
C ARG A 121 15.15 -2.31 10.59
N GLN A 122 14.69 -3.18 11.49
CA GLN A 122 15.52 -3.74 12.56
C GLN A 122 16.68 -4.57 12.04
N GLY A 123 16.53 -5.25 10.90
CA GLY A 123 17.62 -5.99 10.25
C GLY A 123 18.58 -5.13 9.42
N LYS A 124 18.26 -3.85 9.18
CA LYS A 124 19.12 -2.89 8.47
C LYS A 124 19.75 -1.82 9.39
N ALA A 125 19.30 -1.74 10.64
CA ALA A 125 19.88 -0.91 11.69
C ALA A 125 21.05 -1.63 12.36
#